data_AF-A0A7W3PEI0-F1
#
_entry.id   AF-A0A7W3PEI0-F1
#
_cell.length_a   1.000
_cell.length_b   1.000
_cell.length_c   1.000
_cell.angle_alpha   90.00
_cell.angle_beta   90.00
_cell.angle_gamma   90.00
#
_symmetry.space_group_name_H-M   'P 1'
#
loop_
_entity.id
_entity.type
_entity.pdbx_description
1 polymer ?
#
loop_
_entity_poly.entity_id
_entity_poly.type
_entity_poly.pdbx_seq_one_letter_code
_entity_poly.pdbx_strand_id
1 'polypeptide(L)'
;MRTTPLLTENDDGLLRAIEHAGASVSEVGAHRIEVVTITRNRMCLHPIHLAEGEAIARSLGLDLPLDHRMFVPGNTLWTGERDGLEVQVRSVLRQAVAR
;
A
#
# COMPACT_ATOMS: atom_id res chain seq x y z
N MET A 1 13.91 -4.58 -41.60
CA MET A 1 12.77 -4.74 -40.68
C MET A 1 13.26 -5.36 -39.39
N ARG A 2 13.43 -4.54 -38.34
CA ARG A 2 13.50 -5.00 -36.96
C ARG A 2 12.61 -4.05 -36.18
N THR A 3 11.43 -4.52 -35.80
CA THR A 3 10.53 -3.87 -34.86
C THR A 3 11.16 -4.00 -33.48
N THR A 4 11.81 -2.94 -33.00
CA THR A 4 12.17 -2.80 -31.60
C THR A 4 10.88 -2.76 -30.78
N PRO A 5 10.69 -3.61 -29.76
CA PRO A 5 9.48 -3.54 -28.95
C PRO A 5 9.54 -2.24 -28.11
N LEU A 6 8.55 -1.37 -28.27
CA LEU A 6 8.41 -0.09 -27.56
C LEU A 6 7.70 -0.27 -26.20
N LEU A 7 8.18 -1.20 -25.35
CA LEU A 7 7.67 -1.40 -23.98
C LEU A 7 8.82 -1.69 -22.97
N THR A 8 10.03 -1.19 -23.21
CA THR A 8 11.26 -1.85 -22.70
C THR A 8 11.85 -1.33 -21.39
N GLU A 9 11.07 -0.71 -20.49
CA GLU A 9 11.52 -0.46 -19.10
C GLU A 9 10.39 0.15 -18.25
N ASN A 10 9.51 0.93 -18.88
CA ASN A 10 8.47 1.69 -18.19
C ASN A 10 7.19 0.89 -17.88
N ASP A 11 6.87 -0.17 -18.61
CA ASP A 11 5.65 -0.95 -18.38
C ASP A 11 5.84 -2.02 -17.30
N ASP A 12 7.08 -2.48 -17.12
CA ASP A 12 7.47 -3.48 -16.11
C ASP A 12 7.19 -3.01 -14.68
N GLY A 13 7.40 -1.72 -14.39
CA GLY A 13 7.17 -1.18 -13.05
C GLY A 13 5.70 -1.22 -12.63
N LEU A 14 4.79 -0.84 -13.52
CA LEU A 14 3.35 -0.86 -13.24
C LEU A 14 2.82 -2.30 -13.17
N LEU A 15 3.26 -3.19 -14.07
CA LEU A 15 2.87 -4.60 -14.03
C LEU A 15 3.34 -5.27 -12.74
N ARG A 16 4.58 -5.04 -12.31
CA ARG A 16 5.09 -5.50 -11.01
C ARG A 16 4.26 -4.95 -9.86
N ALA A 17 3.90 -3.67 -9.88
CA ALA A 17 3.05 -3.09 -8.84
C ALA A 17 1.66 -3.75 -8.77
N ILE A 18 1.09 -4.15 -9.91
CA ILE A 18 -0.17 -4.91 -9.99
C ILE A 18 -0.01 -6.33 -9.44
N GLU A 19 1.09 -7.02 -9.76
CA GLU A 19 1.40 -8.35 -9.21
C GLU A 19 1.57 -8.30 -7.69
N HIS A 20 2.31 -7.31 -7.18
CA HIS A 20 2.47 -7.07 -5.74
C HIS A 20 1.16 -6.75 -5.04
N ALA A 21 0.28 -5.97 -5.68
CA ALA A 21 -1.05 -5.70 -5.17
C ALA A 21 -1.86 -6.99 -5.05
N GLY A 22 -1.87 -7.84 -6.08
CA GLY A 22 -2.55 -9.13 -6.05
C GLY A 22 -2.02 -10.07 -4.95
N ALA A 23 -0.70 -10.15 -4.82
CA ALA A 23 -0.05 -10.94 -3.77
C ALA A 23 -0.41 -10.43 -2.37
N SER A 24 -0.33 -9.12 -2.14
CA SER A 24 -0.63 -8.52 -0.84
C SER A 24 -2.11 -8.65 -0.46
N VAL A 25 -3.03 -8.47 -1.42
CA VAL A 25 -4.47 -8.69 -1.20
C VAL A 25 -4.75 -10.16 -0.87
N SER A 26 -4.06 -11.09 -1.50
CA SER A 26 -4.18 -12.53 -1.21
C SER A 26 -3.66 -12.86 0.19
N GLU A 27 -2.52 -12.30 0.57
CA GLU A 27 -1.89 -12.46 1.90
C GLU A 27 -2.76 -11.90 3.03
N VAL A 28 -3.33 -10.70 2.85
CA VAL A 28 -4.20 -10.06 3.84
C VAL A 28 -5.60 -10.69 3.88
N GLY A 29 -6.08 -11.15 2.73
CA GLY A 29 -7.45 -11.59 2.51
C GLY A 29 -8.29 -10.51 1.82
N ALA A 30 -8.75 -10.82 0.60
CA ALA A 30 -9.50 -9.89 -0.24
C ALA A 30 -10.77 -9.31 0.41
N HIS A 31 -11.43 -10.10 1.27
CA HIS A 31 -12.62 -9.68 2.02
C HIS A 31 -12.38 -8.58 3.06
N ARG A 32 -11.11 -8.19 3.29
CA ARG A 32 -10.74 -7.14 4.25
C ARG A 32 -10.31 -5.84 3.57
N ILE A 33 -10.11 -5.87 2.25
CA ILE A 33 -9.63 -4.73 1.46
C ILE A 33 -10.78 -4.18 0.63
N GLU A 34 -11.06 -2.88 0.81
CA GLU A 34 -12.08 -2.16 0.05
C GLU A 34 -11.53 -1.70 -1.30
N VAL A 35 -10.34 -1.10 -1.30
CA VAL A 35 -9.72 -0.51 -2.48
C VAL A 35 -8.21 -0.74 -2.44
N VAL A 36 -7.63 -0.96 -3.63
CA VAL A 36 -6.20 -0.84 -3.86
C VAL A 36 -5.95 0.28 -4.85
N THR A 37 -5.11 1.25 -4.47
CA THR A 37 -4.63 2.28 -5.39
C THR A 37 -3.20 1.97 -5.78
N ILE A 38 -2.93 1.92 -7.08
CA ILE A 38 -1.60 1.62 -7.62
C ILE A 38 -1.11 2.80 -8.43
N THR A 39 0.12 3.21 -8.17
CA THR A 39 0.90 4.10 -9.03
C THR A 39 2.19 3.39 -9.41
N ARG A 40 3.02 4.01 -10.26
CA ARG A 40 4.22 3.38 -10.83
C ARG A 40 5.14 2.72 -9.80
N ASN A 41 5.37 3.37 -8.66
CA ASN A 41 6.33 2.92 -7.64
C ASN A 41 5.69 2.73 -6.27
N ARG A 42 4.36 2.79 -6.18
CA ARG A 42 3.66 2.72 -4.91
C ARG A 42 2.33 2.03 -5.04
N MET A 43 1.98 1.25 -4.02
CA MET A 43 0.62 0.79 -3.80
C MET A 43 0.12 1.19 -2.42
N CYS A 44 -1.19 1.45 -2.33
CA CYS A 44 -1.87 1.74 -1.08
C CYS A 44 -3.09 0.83 -0.94
N LEU A 45 -3.12 0.05 0.13
CA LEU A 45 -4.24 -0.79 0.53
C LEU A 45 -5.17 0.01 1.45
N HIS A 46 -6.46 0.01 1.13
CA HIS A 46 -7.51 0.61 1.94
C HIS A 46 -8.36 -0.51 2.54
N PRO A 47 -8.25 -0.79 3.85
CA PRO A 47 -9.10 -1.76 4.51
C PRO A 47 -10.57 -1.32 4.51
N ILE A 48 -11.50 -2.28 4.46
CA ILE A 48 -12.94 -2.05 4.69
C ILE A 48 -13.17 -1.47 6.09
N HIS A 49 -12.42 -1.98 7.07
CA HIS A 49 -12.44 -1.48 8.44
C HIS A 49 -11.10 -0.83 8.77
N LEU A 50 -11.05 0.52 8.74
CA LEU A 50 -9.81 1.28 8.99
C LEU A 50 -9.17 1.01 10.35
N ALA A 51 -9.94 0.52 11.34
CA ALA A 51 -9.43 0.12 12.64
C ALA A 51 -8.48 -1.10 12.57
N GLU A 52 -8.61 -1.93 11.53
CA GLU A 52 -7.71 -3.07 11.30
C GLU A 52 -6.42 -2.68 10.58
N GLY A 53 -6.33 -1.44 10.08
CA GLY A 53 -5.26 -1.02 9.19
C GLY A 53 -3.85 -1.18 9.78
N GLU A 54 -3.66 -0.87 11.07
CA GLU A 54 -2.35 -1.14 11.72
C GLU A 54 -2.04 -2.64 11.74
N ALA A 55 -2.98 -3.49 12.16
CA ALA A 55 -2.74 -4.93 12.23
C ALA A 55 -2.43 -5.53 10.85
N ILE A 56 -3.15 -5.09 9.81
CA ILE A 56 -2.87 -5.46 8.41
C ILE A 56 -1.46 -5.00 8.02
N ALA A 57 -1.10 -3.76 8.32
CA ALA A 57 0.22 -3.21 8.03
C ALA A 57 1.34 -4.03 8.67
N ARG A 58 1.20 -4.40 9.95
CA ARG A 58 2.16 -5.25 10.67
C ARG A 58 2.29 -6.63 10.04
N SER A 59 1.18 -7.25 9.61
CA SER A 59 1.26 -8.55 8.93
C SER A 59 2.04 -8.49 7.62
N LEU A 60 2.09 -7.32 6.97
CA LEU A 60 2.86 -7.08 5.75
C LEU A 60 4.27 -6.53 6.02
N GLY A 61 4.68 -6.41 7.29
CA GLY A 61 5.99 -5.87 7.68
C GLY A 61 6.13 -4.35 7.55
N LEU A 62 5.02 -3.59 7.56
CA LEU A 62 5.02 -2.14 7.42
C LEU A 62 4.99 -1.48 8.81
N ASP A 63 6.10 -0.88 9.22
CA ASP A 63 6.30 -0.40 10.58
C ASP A 63 6.41 1.12 10.73
N LEU A 64 6.44 1.87 9.62
CA LEU A 64 6.62 3.32 9.64
C LEU A 64 5.27 4.06 9.56
N PRO A 65 4.81 4.74 10.63
CA PRO A 65 3.57 5.50 10.58
C PRO A 65 3.79 6.92 10.04
N LEU A 66 2.96 7.33 9.08
CA LEU A 66 2.82 8.71 8.60
C LEU A 66 1.43 9.23 8.97
N ASP A 67 1.38 10.18 9.90
CA ASP A 67 0.12 10.70 10.45
C ASP A 67 -0.37 11.92 9.65
N HIS A 68 -1.53 11.78 8.99
CA HIS A 68 -2.21 12.86 8.28
C HIS A 68 -3.31 13.47 9.17
N ARG A 69 -2.89 14.39 10.05
CA ARG A 69 -3.77 15.03 11.05
C ARG A 69 -4.68 16.14 10.51
N MET A 70 -4.36 16.69 9.33
CA MET A 70 -5.09 17.83 8.76
C MET A 70 -6.45 17.44 8.13
N PHE A 71 -6.74 16.14 7.97
CA PHE A 71 -8.05 15.66 7.51
C PHE A 71 -8.99 15.44 8.70
N VAL A 72 -10.30 15.50 8.46
CA VAL A 72 -11.33 15.18 9.47
C VAL A 72 -12.28 14.11 8.90
N PRO A 73 -12.22 12.85 9.37
CA PRO A 73 -11.26 12.34 10.36
C PRO A 73 -9.84 12.26 9.78
N GLY A 74 -8.84 12.40 10.65
CA GLY A 74 -7.44 12.17 10.31
C GLY A 74 -7.19 10.68 10.01
N ASN A 75 -6.02 10.35 9.47
CA ASN A 75 -5.62 8.96 9.26
C ASN A 75 -4.11 8.77 9.47
N THR A 76 -3.71 7.52 9.67
CA THR A 76 -2.30 7.11 9.64
C THR A 76 -2.09 6.19 8.44
N LEU A 77 -1.11 6.51 7.60
CA LEU A 77 -0.60 5.59 6.59
C LEU A 77 0.57 4.83 7.20
N TRP A 78 0.43 3.51 7.30
CA TRP A 78 1.55 2.64 7.67
C TRP A 78 2.30 2.28 6.41
N THR A 79 3.58 2.63 6.36
CA THR A 79 4.39 2.55 5.16
C THR A 79 5.60 1.65 5.36
N GLY A 80 6.12 1.14 4.25
CA GLY A 80 7.33 0.34 4.17
C GLY A 80 7.65 0.06 2.71
N GLU A 81 8.76 -0.62 2.46
CA GLU A 81 9.14 -1.08 1.12
C GLU A 81 9.04 -2.60 1.06
N ARG A 82 8.45 -3.13 -0.02
CA ARG A 82 8.43 -4.55 -0.34
C ARG A 82 8.90 -4.73 -1.77
N ASP A 83 10.01 -5.43 -1.96
CA ASP A 83 10.59 -5.74 -3.28
C ASP A 83 10.79 -4.49 -4.18
N GLY A 84 11.25 -3.37 -3.58
CA GLY A 84 11.47 -2.11 -4.29
C GLY A 84 10.21 -1.27 -4.55
N LEU A 85 9.04 -1.72 -4.10
CA LEU A 85 7.76 -1.01 -4.18
C LEU A 85 7.42 -0.36 -2.84
N GLU A 86 7.09 0.92 -2.83
CA GLU A 86 6.53 1.57 -1.64
C GLU A 86 5.13 1.00 -1.37
N VAL A 87 4.92 0.41 -0.20
CA VAL A 87 3.64 -0.15 0.20
C VAL A 87 3.08 0.66 1.35
N GLN A 88 1.80 0.98 1.26
CA GLN A 88 1.07 1.69 2.29
C GLN A 88 -0.20 0.94 2.67
N VAL A 89 -0.57 1.01 3.95
CA VAL A 89 -1.88 0.57 4.45
C VAL A 89 -2.51 1.74 5.19
N ARG A 90 -3.74 2.10 4.80
CA ARG A 90 -4.50 3.16 5.47
C ARG A 90 -5.12 2.64 6.76
N SER A 91 -5.03 3.42 7.83
CA SER A 91 -5.63 3.12 9.13
C SER A 91 -6.27 4.36 9.76
N VAL A 92 -7.03 4.16 10.83
CA VAL A 92 -7.46 5.26 11.72
C VAL A 92 -6.24 6.03 12.22
N LEU A 93 -6.40 7.34 12.48
CA LEU A 93 -5.32 8.13 13.06
C LEU A 93 -4.91 7.53 14.41
N ARG A 94 -3.66 7.09 14.52
CA ARG A 94 -3.13 6.58 15.78
C ARG A 94 -3.13 7.67 16.83
N GLN A 95 -3.35 7.29 18.08
CA GLN A 95 -3.13 8.21 19.19
C GLN A 95 -1.63 8.46 19.36
N ALA A 96 -1.26 9.73 19.56
CA ALA A 96 0.12 10.04 19.92
C ALA A 96 0.40 9.41 21.29
N VAL A 97 1.38 8.50 21.35
CA VAL A 97 1.90 8.05 22.64
C VAL A 97 2.70 9.23 23.20
N ALA A 98 2.14 9.93 24.19
CA ALA A 98 2.90 10.90 24.96
C ALA A 98 4.08 10.15 25.60
N ARG A 99 5.29 10.56 25.25
CA ARG A 99 6.51 10.11 25.94
C ARG A 99 6.73 10.94 27.18
#